data_AF-A0A4Y3VNA4-F1
#
_entry.id   AF-A0A4Y3VNA4-F1
#
_cell.length_a   1.000
_cell.length_b   1.000
_cell.length_c   1.000
_cell.angle_alpha   90.00
_cell.angle_beta   90.00
_cell.angle_gamma   90.00
#
_symmetry.space_group_name_H-M   'P 1'
#
loop_
_entity.id
_entity.type
_entity.pdbx_description
1 polymer ?
#
loop_
_entity_poly.entity_id
_entity_poly.type
_entity_poly.pdbx_seq_one_letter_code
_entity_poly.pdbx_strand_id
1 'polypeptide(L)'
;MNGVHDWMITTDPSLEIELARIVEQGRQRGEIRAGVDRDQAGQLLAACYFSTILRWIREEPAPFDLHERLAGALDIILLGLLADEAHTGEP
;
A
#
# COMPACT_ATOMS: atom_id res chain seq x y z
N MET A 1 43.30 1.69 6.96
CA MET A 1 42.07 2.43 7.31
C MET A 1 41.06 2.23 6.19
N ASN A 2 40.15 1.26 6.28
CA ASN A 2 39.06 1.02 5.32
C ASN A 2 37.86 0.48 6.11
N GLY A 3 36.98 1.36 6.61
CA GLY A 3 35.88 0.91 7.47
C GLY A 3 34.77 1.93 7.72
N VAL A 4 34.57 2.91 6.82
CA VAL A 4 33.54 3.95 7.02
C VAL A 4 32.59 4.11 5.82
N HIS A 5 32.69 3.25 4.80
CA HIS A 5 31.84 3.33 3.59
C HIS A 5 30.86 2.16 3.42
N ASP A 6 30.90 1.14 4.29
CA ASP A 6 30.09 -0.08 4.15
C ASP A 6 28.67 0.06 4.74
N TRP A 7 28.49 0.89 5.78
CA TRP A 7 27.18 1.10 6.42
C TRP A 7 26.21 1.96 5.60
N MET A 8 26.69 2.64 4.55
CA MET A 8 25.89 3.56 3.76
C MET A 8 25.19 2.88 2.57
N ILE A 9 25.43 1.58 2.35
CA ILE A 9 24.83 0.79 1.25
C ILE A 9 23.76 -0.20 1.76
N THR A 10 23.56 -0.34 3.08
CA THR A 10 22.35 -0.98 3.61
C THR A 10 21.20 0.03 3.63
N THR A 11 20.86 0.57 2.46
CA THR A 11 19.63 1.33 2.30
C THR A 11 18.52 0.30 2.42
N ASP A 12 17.72 0.37 3.49
CA ASP A 12 16.46 -0.36 3.53
C ASP A 12 15.72 -0.07 2.21
N PRO A 13 15.22 -1.12 1.51
CA PRO A 13 14.49 -0.90 0.27
C PRO A 13 13.36 0.09 0.55
N SER A 14 13.18 1.05 -0.37
CA SER A 14 12.12 2.04 -0.20
C SER A 14 10.77 1.34 -0.06
N LEU A 15 9.85 1.96 0.69
CA LEU A 15 8.58 1.34 1.06
C LEU A 15 7.81 0.81 -0.17
N GLU A 16 7.85 1.52 -1.30
CA GLU A 16 7.26 1.07 -2.55
C GLU A 16 7.87 -0.23 -3.10
N ILE A 17 9.17 -0.46 -2.90
CA ILE A 17 9.85 -1.71 -3.30
C ILE A 17 9.40 -2.86 -2.41
N GLU A 18 9.30 -2.64 -1.10
CA GLU A 18 8.81 -3.65 -0.16
C GLU A 18 7.36 -4.02 -0.45
N LEU A 19 6.50 -3.03 -0.67
CA LEU A 19 5.10 -3.25 -1.01
C LEU A 19 4.95 -3.95 -2.37
N ALA A 20 5.77 -3.61 -3.37
CA ALA A 20 5.79 -4.33 -4.65
C ALA A 20 6.19 -5.81 -4.49
N ARG A 21 7.11 -6.12 -3.56
CA ARG A 21 7.45 -7.52 -3.23
C ARG A 21 6.29 -8.26 -2.59
N ILE A 22 5.57 -7.61 -1.66
CA ILE A 22 4.38 -8.19 -1.02
C ILE A 22 3.29 -8.46 -2.06
N VAL A 23 3.07 -7.52 -2.99
CA VAL A 23 2.12 -7.68 -4.09
C VAL A 23 2.50 -8.87 -4.98
N GLU A 24 3.77 -9.02 -5.33
CA GLU A 24 4.22 -10.15 -6.14
C GLU A 24 4.02 -11.49 -5.41
N GLN A 25 4.30 -11.55 -4.11
CA GLN A 25 4.04 -12.75 -3.32
C GLN A 25 2.54 -13.09 -3.28
N GLY A 26 1.66 -12.10 -3.10
CA GLY A 26 0.20 -12.30 -3.17
C GLY A 26 -0.25 -12.79 -4.55
N ARG A 27 0.36 -12.28 -5.62
CA ARG A 27 0.10 -12.72 -7.00
C ARG A 27 0.49 -14.18 -7.21
N GLN A 28 1.66 -14.59 -6.71
CA GLN A 28 2.13 -15.99 -6.77
C GLN A 28 1.22 -16.95 -5.99
N ARG A 29 0.59 -16.48 -4.91
CA ARG A 29 -0.39 -17.25 -4.11
C ARG A 29 -1.81 -17.22 -4.68
N GLY A 30 -2.08 -16.41 -5.70
CA GLY A 30 -3.42 -16.21 -6.27
C GLY A 30 -4.33 -15.30 -5.43
N GLU A 31 -3.79 -14.60 -4.44
CA GLU A 31 -4.50 -13.60 -3.62
C GLU A 31 -4.71 -12.29 -4.38
N ILE A 32 -3.80 -11.97 -5.31
CA ILE A 32 -3.85 -10.77 -6.15
C ILE A 32 -4.03 -11.17 -7.61
N ARG A 33 -4.89 -10.45 -8.32
CA ARG A 33 -5.21 -10.69 -9.74
C ARG A 33 -3.94 -10.66 -10.59
N ALA A 34 -3.75 -11.66 -11.44
CA ALA A 34 -2.52 -11.87 -12.21
C ALA A 34 -2.13 -10.70 -13.16
N GLY A 35 -3.10 -9.88 -13.58
CA GLY A 35 -2.89 -8.72 -14.44
C GLY A 35 -2.51 -7.42 -13.72
N VAL A 36 -2.36 -7.43 -12.39
CA VAL A 36 -1.89 -6.27 -11.63
C VAL A 36 -0.40 -6.08 -11.83
N ASP A 37 0.00 -4.87 -12.24
CA ASP A 37 1.41 -4.46 -12.23
C ASP A 37 1.87 -4.27 -10.78
N ARG A 38 2.84 -5.08 -10.35
CA ARG A 38 3.36 -5.09 -8.97
C ARG A 38 4.04 -3.78 -8.59
N ASP A 39 4.75 -3.15 -9.52
CA ASP A 39 5.55 -1.96 -9.25
C ASP A 39 4.62 -0.75 -9.15
N GLN A 40 3.60 -0.68 -10.01
CA GLN A 40 2.53 0.33 -9.90
C GLN A 40 1.70 0.15 -8.62
N ALA A 41 1.35 -1.08 -8.25
CA ALA A 41 0.61 -1.36 -7.02
C ALA A 41 1.40 -0.97 -5.76
N GLY A 42 2.70 -1.28 -5.72
CA GLY A 42 3.59 -0.87 -4.62
C GLY A 42 3.67 0.65 -4.48
N GLN A 43 3.79 1.38 -5.59
CA GLN A 43 3.78 2.85 -5.60
C GLN A 43 2.45 3.42 -5.10
N LEU A 44 1.31 2.86 -5.52
CA LEU A 44 -0.01 3.33 -5.09
C LEU A 44 -0.20 3.16 -3.57
N LEU A 45 0.19 2.00 -3.04
CA LEU A 45 0.12 1.72 -1.60
C LEU A 45 1.03 2.65 -0.81
N ALA A 46 2.28 2.87 -1.26
CA ALA A 46 3.22 3.78 -0.61
C ALA A 46 2.71 5.23 -0.63
N ALA A 47 2.20 5.71 -1.78
CA ALA A 47 1.65 7.05 -1.90
C ALA A 47 0.46 7.28 -0.95
N CYS A 48 -0.44 6.29 -0.85
CA CYS A 48 -1.55 6.33 0.08
C CYS A 48 -1.08 6.40 1.55
N TYR A 49 -0.12 5.57 1.93
CA TYR A 49 0.48 5.59 3.27
C TYR A 49 1.10 6.95 3.59
N PHE A 50 1.99 7.45 2.74
CA PHE A 50 2.69 8.72 2.98
C PHE A 50 1.74 9.90 3.03
N SER A 51 0.77 9.98 2.10
CA SER A 51 -0.22 11.06 2.12
C SER A 51 -1.08 11.05 3.40
N THR A 52 -1.42 9.86 3.90
CA THR A 52 -2.21 9.69 5.12
C THR A 52 -1.43 10.12 6.36
N ILE A 53 -0.19 9.64 6.50
CA ILE A 53 0.71 10.02 7.61
C ILE A 53 0.98 11.52 7.58
N LEU A 54 1.32 12.07 6.42
CA LEU A 54 1.63 13.50 6.29
C LEU A 54 0.44 14.37 6.67
N ARG A 55 -0.79 13.95 6.37
CA ARG A 55 -1.98 14.69 6.80
C ARG A 55 -2.26 14.53 8.29
N TRP A 56 -2.00 13.34 8.85
CA TRP A 56 -2.20 13.06 10.26
C TRP A 56 -1.26 13.86 11.17
N ILE A 57 0.02 14.00 10.81
CA ILE A 57 1.02 14.70 11.64
C ILE A 57 0.95 16.24 11.58
N ARG A 58 0.16 16.81 10.68
CA ARG A 58 0.20 18.26 10.38
C ARG A 58 -0.69 19.11 11.28
N GLU A 59 -1.65 18.51 11.98
CA GLU A 59 -2.65 19.22 12.78
C GLU A 59 -2.67 18.65 14.21
N GLU A 60 -2.87 19.54 15.20
CA GLU A 60 -3.10 19.17 16.60
C GLU A 60 -4.42 19.82 17.06
N PRO A 61 -5.42 19.04 17.53
CA PRO A 61 -5.41 17.58 17.64
C PRO A 61 -5.38 16.88 16.28
N ALA A 62 -4.88 15.64 16.27
CA ALA A 62 -4.80 14.85 15.04
C ALA A 62 -6.19 14.75 14.36
N PRO A 63 -6.26 14.92 13.02
CA PRO A 63 -7.52 15.16 12.32
C PRO A 63 -8.39 13.90 12.15
N PHE A 64 -7.85 12.72 12.45
CA PHE A 64 -8.56 11.42 12.37
C PHE A 64 -7.76 10.33 13.10
N ASP A 65 -8.41 9.20 13.37
CA ASP A 65 -7.73 7.98 13.77
C ASP A 65 -6.90 7.42 12.61
N LEU A 66 -5.60 7.23 12.84
CA LEU A 66 -4.66 6.80 11.80
C LEU A 66 -4.91 5.35 11.38
N HIS A 67 -5.20 4.47 12.34
CA HIS A 67 -5.39 3.05 12.09
C HIS A 67 -6.64 2.82 11.23
N GLU A 68 -7.77 3.41 11.62
CA GLU A 68 -9.02 3.33 10.84
C GLU A 68 -8.84 3.90 9.43
N ARG A 69 -8.11 5.01 9.29
CA ARG A 69 -7.89 5.64 7.99
C ARG A 69 -7.05 4.77 7.06
N LEU A 70 -5.98 4.15 7.56
CA LEU A 70 -5.13 3.26 6.77
C LEU A 70 -5.85 1.96 6.40
N ALA A 71 -6.59 1.36 7.35
CA ALA A 71 -7.37 0.16 7.10
C ALA A 71 -8.42 0.39 6.00
N GLY A 72 -9.22 1.45 6.11
CA GLY A 72 -10.24 1.76 5.10
C GLY A 72 -9.63 2.10 3.72
N ALA A 73 -8.44 2.70 3.69
CA ALA A 73 -7.75 2.95 2.43
C ALA A 73 -7.25 1.66 1.77
N LEU A 74 -6.76 0.69 2.55
CA LEU A 74 -6.38 -0.62 2.04
C LEU A 74 -7.60 -1.38 1.52
N ASP A 75 -8.73 -1.36 2.23
CA ASP A 75 -9.98 -1.97 1.75
C ASP A 75 -10.36 -1.41 0.38
N ILE A 76 -10.30 -0.09 0.21
CA ILE A 76 -10.57 0.57 -1.07
C ILE A 76 -9.60 0.12 -2.16
N ILE A 77 -8.30 0.07 -1.89
CA ILE A 77 -7.28 -0.27 -2.89
C ILE A 77 -7.39 -1.75 -3.29
N LEU A 78 -7.63 -2.64 -2.32
CA LEU A 78 -7.63 -4.08 -2.53
C LEU A 78 -8.97 -4.60 -3.08
N LEU A 79 -10.09 -4.03 -2.63
CA LEU A 79 -11.44 -4.47 -3.04
C LEU A 79 -12.01 -3.62 -4.18
N GLY A 80 -11.49 -2.41 -4.39
CA GLY A 80 -12.00 -1.45 -5.36
C GLY A 80 -13.16 -0.59 -4.83
N LEU A 81 -13.49 0.48 -5.56
CA LEU A 81 -14.52 1.47 -5.20
C LEU A 81 -15.90 1.17 -5.77
N LEU A 82 -15.96 0.41 -6.85
CA LEU A 82 -17.21 0.15 -7.55
C LEU A 82 -18.02 -0.85 -6.74
N ALA A 83 -19.32 -0.59 -6.59
CA ALA A 83 -20.25 -1.59 -6.08
C ALA A 83 -20.23 -2.79 -7.03
N ASP A 84 -20.22 -4.00 -6.46
CA ASP A 84 -20.37 -5.23 -7.23
C ASP A 84 -21.75 -5.21 -7.88
N GLU A 85 -21.84 -5.24 -9.22
CA GLU A 85 -23.11 -5.45 -9.92
C GLU A 85 -23.49 -6.94 -9.81
N ALA A 86 -23.73 -7.39 -8.58
CA ALA A 86 -24.32 -8.70 -8.35
C ALA A 86 -25.81 -8.64 -8.68
N HIS A 87 -26.12 -8.97 -9.94
CA HIS A 87 -27.31 -9.69 -10.40
C HIS A 87 -28.61 -9.39 -9.62
N THR A 88 -29.31 -8.33 -10.00
CA THR A 88 -30.78 -8.29 -9.86
C THR A 88 -31.39 -9.31 -10.85
N GLY A 89 -31.17 -10.59 -10.58
CA GLY A 89 -31.92 -11.69 -11.17
C GLY A 89 -33.04 -12.06 -10.21
N GLU A 90 -34.18 -11.38 -10.32
CA GLU A 90 -35.47 -11.82 -9.79
C GLU A 90 -35.83 -13.22 -10.34
N PRO A 91 -36.41 -14.12 -9.54
CA PRO A 91 -37.41 -15.07 -10.02
C PRO A 91 -38.81 -14.44 -10.11
#